data_AF-A0A8S8E3B0-F1
#
_entry.id   AF-A0A8S8E3B0-F1
#
_cell.length_a   1.000
_cell.length_b   1.000
_cell.length_c   1.000
_cell.angle_alpha   90.00
_cell.angle_beta   90.00
_cell.angle_gamma   90.00
#
_symmetry.space_group_name_H-M   'P 1'
#
loop_
_entity.id
_entity.type
_entity.pdbx_description
1 polymer ?
#
loop_
_entity_poly.entity_id
_entity_poly.type
_entity_poly.pdbx_seq_one_letter_code
_entity_poly.pdbx_strand_id
1 'polypeptide(L)'
;MEELYRVDIYSALNKPNLIFGADRELILMVGVISFALIFTGATLLTSIIGIFLFFFCNMLLRLMAKSDPLMRQIFLRQIKYKKFYYAQSTPFSKD
;
A
#
# COMPACT_ATOMS: atom_id res chain seq x y z
N MET A 1 30.82 -5.53 -38.41
CA MET A 1 30.57 -4.96 -37.07
C MET A 1 29.08 -4.97 -36.90
N GLU A 2 28.51 -5.93 -36.16
CA GLU A 2 27.07 -5.92 -35.89
C GLU A 2 26.75 -4.72 -34.99
N GLU A 3 25.87 -3.84 -35.45
CA GLU A 3 25.43 -2.69 -34.68
C GLU A 3 24.48 -3.15 -33.56
N LEU A 4 24.82 -2.82 -32.32
CA LEU A 4 24.01 -3.17 -31.16
C LEU A 4 22.67 -2.42 -31.21
N TYR A 5 21.58 -3.17 -31.33
CA TYR A 5 20.23 -2.63 -31.22
C TYR A 5 19.98 -2.09 -29.81
N ARG A 6 19.69 -0.79 -29.71
CA ARG A 6 19.37 -0.12 -28.43
C ARG A 6 17.86 0.15 -28.36
N VAL A 7 17.28 -0.13 -27.20
CA VAL A 7 15.87 0.16 -26.88
C VAL A 7 15.83 1.16 -25.74
N ASP A 8 15.00 2.19 -25.88
CA ASP A 8 14.78 3.18 -24.84
C ASP A 8 13.92 2.58 -23.71
N ILE A 9 14.48 2.52 -22.50
CA ILE A 9 13.75 2.09 -21.31
C ILE A 9 13.22 3.31 -20.58
N TYR A 10 11.90 3.51 -20.64
CA TYR A 10 11.26 4.63 -19.97
C TYR A 10 11.11 4.41 -18.47
N SER A 11 11.48 5.41 -17.66
CA SER A 11 11.33 5.40 -16.20
C SER A 11 9.87 5.19 -15.75
N ALA A 12 8.89 5.55 -16.58
CA ALA A 12 7.47 5.37 -16.28
C ALA A 12 7.08 3.90 -16.03
N LEU A 13 7.79 2.94 -16.64
CA LEU A 13 7.51 1.50 -16.46
C LEU A 13 7.78 1.01 -15.03
N ASN A 14 8.69 1.69 -14.32
CA ASN A 14 9.16 1.26 -13.00
C ASN A 14 8.61 2.13 -11.86
N LYS A 15 7.79 3.15 -12.18
CA LYS A 15 7.20 4.03 -11.18
C LYS A 15 5.93 3.38 -10.58
N PRO A 16 5.80 3.36 -9.24
CA PRO A 16 4.59 2.86 -8.60
C PRO A 16 3.39 3.76 -8.91
N ASN A 17 2.24 3.15 -9.19
CA ASN A 17 1.00 3.86 -9.50
C ASN A 17 0.27 4.26 -8.20
N LEU A 18 0.49 5.50 -7.75
CA LEU A 18 -0.12 6.07 -6.55
C LEU A 18 -1.35 6.90 -6.92
N ILE A 19 -2.44 6.76 -6.16
CA ILE A 19 -3.66 7.57 -6.32
C ILE A 19 -3.70 8.61 -5.21
N PHE A 20 -3.89 9.88 -5.56
CA PHE A 20 -3.83 11.03 -4.62
C PHE A 20 -2.53 11.11 -3.79
N GLY A 21 -1.45 10.47 -4.25
CA GLY A 21 -0.19 10.37 -3.51
C GLY A 21 -0.21 9.31 -2.40
N ALA A 22 -1.13 8.35 -2.47
CA ALA A 22 -1.26 7.22 -1.57
C ALA A 22 -1.37 5.90 -2.35
N ASP A 23 -1.20 4.78 -1.64
CA ASP A 23 -1.44 3.44 -2.17
C ASP A 23 -2.90 3.31 -2.66
N ARG A 24 -3.08 2.92 -3.93
CA ARG A 24 -4.39 2.83 -4.60
C ARG A 24 -5.42 2.03 -3.80
N GLU A 25 -5.05 0.85 -3.33
CA GLU A 25 -6.00 -0.04 -2.68
C GLU A 25 -6.41 0.48 -1.29
N LEU A 26 -5.44 1.04 -0.55
CA LEU A 26 -5.69 1.59 0.78
C LEU A 26 -6.57 2.84 0.71
N ILE A 27 -6.31 3.74 -0.23
CA ILE A 27 -7.11 4.97 -0.37
C ILE A 27 -8.56 4.66 -0.77
N LEU A 28 -8.76 3.67 -1.64
CA LEU A 28 -10.09 3.21 -2.03
C LEU A 28 -10.84 2.58 -0.84
N MET A 29 -10.17 1.71 -0.06
CA MET A 29 -10.80 1.12 1.14
C MET A 29 -11.20 2.18 2.17
N VAL A 30 -10.31 3.14 2.46
CA VAL A 30 -10.62 4.26 3.37
C VAL A 30 -11.81 5.06 2.86
N GLY A 31 -11.84 5.37 1.55
CA GLY A 31 -12.96 6.08 0.94
C GLY A 31 -14.29 5.35 1.09
N VAL A 32 -14.31 4.04 0.82
CA VAL A 32 -15.52 3.21 0.97
C VAL A 32 -15.97 3.14 2.44
N ILE A 33 -15.04 2.96 3.39
CA ILE A 33 -15.36 2.89 4.82
C ILE A 33 -15.92 4.23 5.32
N SER A 34 -15.27 5.34 4.99
CA SER A 34 -15.73 6.68 5.36
C SER A 34 -17.10 6.98 4.75
N PHE A 35 -17.31 6.63 3.48
CA PHE A 35 -18.60 6.79 2.82
C PHE A 35 -19.68 5.93 3.50
N ALA A 36 -19.42 4.65 3.73
CA ALA A 36 -20.35 3.75 4.43
C ALA A 36 -20.73 4.27 5.82
N LEU A 37 -19.77 4.84 6.57
CA LEU A 37 -20.02 5.42 7.88
C LEU A 37 -20.97 6.62 7.83
N ILE A 38 -20.80 7.52 6.85
CA ILE A 38 -21.66 8.69 6.68
C ILE A 38 -23.10 8.26 6.35
N PHE A 39 -23.25 7.32 5.42
CA PHE A 39 -24.56 6.84 4.97
C PHE A 39 -25.28 6.00 6.03
N THR A 40 -24.55 5.18 6.79
CA THR A 40 -25.14 4.36 7.86
C THR A 40 -25.66 5.21 9.01
N GLY A 41 -24.93 6.25 9.38
CA GLY A 41 -25.30 7.11 10.51
C GLY A 41 -26.32 8.20 10.16
N ALA A 42 -26.35 8.68 8.92
CA ALA A 42 -27.24 9.72 8.37
C ALA A 42 -27.48 10.96 9.27
N THR A 43 -26.54 11.25 10.19
CA THR A 43 -26.61 12.33 11.18
C THR A 43 -25.51 13.35 10.91
N LEU A 44 -25.71 14.61 11.30
CA LEU A 44 -24.69 15.66 11.16
C LEU A 44 -23.37 15.27 11.84
N LEU A 45 -23.43 14.69 13.04
CA LEU A 45 -22.25 14.23 13.77
C LEU A 45 -21.50 13.12 13.02
N THR A 46 -22.20 12.12 12.50
CA THR A 46 -21.57 11.00 11.76
C THR A 46 -20.99 11.47 10.44
N SER A 47 -21.59 12.48 9.80
CA SER A 47 -21.04 13.12 8.62
C SER A 47 -19.71 13.83 8.91
N ILE A 48 -19.66 14.65 9.97
CA ILE A 48 -18.44 15.35 10.38
C ILE A 48 -17.33 14.34 10.74
N ILE A 49 -17.66 13.31 11.52
CA ILE A 49 -16.70 12.28 11.91
C ILE A 49 -16.21 11.51 10.67
N GLY A 50 -17.09 11.15 9.74
CA GLY A 50 -16.71 10.43 8.52
C GLY A 50 -15.79 11.24 7.61
N ILE A 51 -16.06 12.54 7.47
CA ILE A 51 -15.19 13.48 6.73
C ILE A 51 -13.84 13.61 7.43
N PHE A 52 -13.83 13.84 8.75
CA PHE A 52 -12.59 13.96 9.52
C PHE A 52 -11.74 12.68 9.42
N LEU A 53 -12.36 11.51 9.58
CA LEU A 53 -11.72 10.21 9.44
C LEU A 53 -11.11 10.05 8.04
N PHE A 54 -11.86 10.41 6.99
CA PHE A 54 -11.36 10.34 5.62
C PHE A 54 -10.09 11.18 5.45
N PHE A 55 -10.13 12.47 5.80
CA PHE A 55 -8.98 13.36 5.64
C PHE A 55 -7.78 12.95 6.50
N PHE A 56 -8.04 12.55 7.75
CA PHE A 56 -6.99 12.09 8.66
C PHE A 56 -6.29 10.84 8.13
N CYS A 57 -7.05 9.81 7.72
CA CYS A 57 -6.48 8.60 7.12
C CYS A 57 -5.74 8.92 5.81
N ASN A 58 -6.31 9.76 4.94
CA ASN A 58 -5.65 10.21 3.70
C ASN A 58 -4.28 10.86 3.97
N MET A 59 -4.18 11.69 5.02
CA MET A 59 -2.92 12.33 5.42
C MET A 59 -1.88 11.29 5.85
N LEU A 60 -2.26 10.31 6.67
CA LEU A 60 -1.36 9.23 7.11
C LEU A 60 -0.91 8.36 5.93
N LEU A 61 -1.82 8.01 5.02
CA LEU A 61 -1.50 7.22 3.82
C LEU A 61 -0.52 7.97 2.89
N ARG A 62 -0.63 9.30 2.80
CA ARG A 62 0.32 10.13 2.03
C ARG A 62 1.71 10.14 2.67
N LEU A 63 1.78 10.22 4.01
CA LEU A 63 3.05 10.11 4.74
C LEU A 63 3.71 8.74 4.50
N MET A 64 2.92 7.66 4.57
CA MET A 64 3.37 6.29 4.28
C MET A 64 3.91 6.15 2.85
N ALA A 65 3.17 6.62 1.85
CA ALA A 65 3.59 6.55 0.45
C ALA A 65 4.82 7.42 0.15
N LYS A 66 5.04 8.50 0.92
CA LYS A 66 6.25 9.31 0.81
C LYS A 66 7.48 8.56 1.36
N SER A 67 7.33 7.75 2.41
CA SER A 67 8.44 6.93 2.93
C SER A 67 8.75 5.73 2.04
N ASP A 68 7.73 4.93 1.68
CA ASP A 68 7.89 3.79 0.79
C ASP A 68 6.55 3.48 0.09
N PRO A 69 6.47 3.65 -1.25
CA PRO A 69 5.29 3.33 -2.05
C PRO A 69 4.86 1.85 -2.03
N LEU A 70 5.74 0.93 -1.66
CA LEU A 70 5.48 -0.52 -1.67
C LEU A 70 5.34 -1.12 -0.27
N MET A 71 5.30 -0.26 0.77
CA MET A 71 5.33 -0.66 2.18
C MET A 71 4.25 -1.69 2.52
N ARG A 72 3.04 -1.57 1.96
CA ARG A 72 1.96 -2.54 2.17
C ARG A 72 2.34 -3.95 1.73
N GLN A 73 2.94 -4.10 0.56
CA GLN A 73 3.28 -5.41 0.00
C GLN A 73 4.37 -6.08 0.82
N ILE A 74 5.38 -5.30 1.23
CA ILE A 74 6.48 -5.76 2.08
C ILE A 74 5.95 -6.13 3.47
N PHE A 75 5.09 -5.32 4.06
CA PHE A 75 4.50 -5.57 5.37
C PHE A 75 3.69 -6.87 5.40
N LEU A 76 2.83 -7.10 4.39
CA LEU A 76 2.06 -8.34 4.27
C LEU A 76 2.95 -9.58 4.09
N ARG A 77 4.09 -9.42 3.41
CA ARG A 77 5.09 -10.48 3.28
C ARG A 77 5.81 -10.71 4.61
N GLN A 78 6.19 -9.64 5.31
CA GLN A 78 6.87 -9.69 6.60
C GLN A 78 6.05 -10.43 7.66
N ILE A 79 4.73 -10.19 7.71
CA ILE A 79 3.83 -10.88 8.66
C ILE A 79 3.87 -12.40 8.48
N LYS A 80 4.09 -12.89 7.25
CA LYS A 80 4.15 -14.34 6.97
C LYS A 80 5.47 -14.97 7.40
N TYR A 81 6.50 -14.19 7.68
CA TYR A 81 7.79 -14.73 8.07
C TYR A 81 7.82 -15.13 9.54
N LYS A 82 8.49 -16.26 9.83
CA LYS A 82 8.76 -16.67 11.21
C LYS A 82 9.69 -15.65 11.88
N LYS A 83 9.50 -15.42 13.18
CA LYS A 83 10.38 -14.54 13.99
C LYS A 83 11.82 -15.06 14.03
N PHE A 84 12.00 -16.37 13.96
CA PHE A 84 13.28 -17.03 13.95
C PHE A 84 13.24 -18.23 13.01
N TYR A 85 14.26 -18.35 12.17
CA TYR A 85 14.49 -19.51 11.32
C TYR A 85 15.67 -20.27 11.90
N TYR A 86 15.47 -21.55 12.22
CA TYR A 86 16.57 -22.39 12.69
C TYR A 86 17.56 -22.61 11.55
N ALA A 87 18.85 -22.69 11.89
CA ALA A 87 19.88 -23.03 10.93
C ALA A 87 19.67 -24.47 10.46
N GLN A 88 19.18 -24.64 9.24
CA GLN A 88 19.03 -25.95 8.63
C GLN A 88 20.32 -26.32 7.89
N SER A 89 20.93 -27.44 8.28
CA SER A 89 22.15 -27.96 7.66
C SER A 89 21.91 -28.60 6.28
N THR A 90 20.66 -28.93 5.96
CA THR A 90 20.26 -29.55 4.69
C THR A 90 19.01 -28.87 4.12
N PRO A 91 18.91 -28.73 2.78
CA PRO A 91 17.77 -28.06 2.12
C PRO A 91 16.45 -28.85 2.20
N PHE A 92 16.46 -30.05 2.78
CA PHE A 92 15.29 -30.92 2.95
C PHE A 92 14.80 -31.01 4.40
N SER A 93 15.39 -30.25 5.32
CA SER A 93 14.98 -30.28 6.71
C SER A 93 13.58 -29.68 6.85
N LYS A 94 12.63 -30.50 7.30
CA LYS A 94 11.26 -30.07 7.55
C LYS A 94 11.22 -29.29 8.85
N ASP A 95 10.97 -28.00 8.69
CA ASP A 95 10.71 -26.99 9.73
C ASP A 95 9.24 -26.98 10.18
#